data_AF-A0A2D9GR10-F1
#
_entry.id   AF-A0A2D9GR10-F1
#
_cell.length_a   1.000
_cell.length_b   1.000
_cell.length_c   1.000
_cell.angle_alpha   90.00
_cell.angle_beta   90.00
_cell.angle_gamma   90.00
#
_symmetry.space_group_name_H-M   'P 1'
#
loop_
_entity.id
_entity.type
_entity.pdbx_description
1 polymer ?
#
loop_
_entity_poly.entity_id
_entity_poly.type
_entity_poly.pdbx_seq_one_letter_code
_entity_poly.pdbx_strand_id
1 'polypeptide(L)' 'MTHELLVSEDKRSYFINCRQDHDYLEVGAVYIAPLSSSPMTLLTEEGGKLSLTLPLDAVNQPTEMVAVEMSFLVD' A
#
# COMPACT_ATOMS: atom_id res chain seq x y z
N MET A 1 10.48 -10.26 0.22
CA MET A 1 11.36 -9.11 0.60
C MET A 1 10.67 -8.36 1.73
N THR A 2 11.40 -7.71 2.64
CA THR A 2 10.81 -6.97 3.77
C THR A 2 11.12 -5.48 3.65
N HIS A 3 10.15 -4.63 3.96
CA HIS A 3 10.28 -3.17 3.98
C HIS A 3 9.61 -2.64 5.25
N GLU A 4 10.34 -1.85 6.06
CA GLU A 4 9.76 -1.25 7.26
C GLU A 4 8.71 -0.20 6.91
N LEU A 5 8.95 0.57 5.84
CA LEU A 5 8.05 1.59 5.34
C LEU A 5 8.03 1.58 3.81
N LEU A 6 6.82 1.60 3.25
CA LEU A 6 6.57 1.93 1.85
C LEU A 6 5.62 3.11 1.78
N VAL A 7 5.87 4.04 0.86
CA VAL A 7 5.08 5.26 0.71
C VAL A 7 4.56 5.33 -0.72
N SER A 8 3.31 5.74 -0.91
CA SER A 8 2.78 5.94 -2.26
C SER A 8 3.57 7.00 -3.02
N GLU A 9 3.61 6.91 -4.35
CA GLU A 9 4.36 7.85 -5.20
C GLU A 9 3.92 9.31 -5.01
N ASP A 10 2.62 9.53 -4.76
CA ASP A 10 2.05 10.85 -4.43
C ASP A 10 2.30 11.30 -2.98
N LYS A 11 2.94 10.45 -2.16
CA LYS A 11 3.27 10.66 -0.75
C LYS A 11 2.08 10.86 0.18
N ARG A 12 0.90 10.38 -0.21
CA ARG A 12 -0.33 10.53 0.58
C ARG A 12 -0.68 9.29 1.39
N SER A 13 -0.20 8.11 1.00
CA SER A 13 -0.48 6.83 1.64
C SER A 13 0.81 6.17 2.09
N TYR A 14 0.74 5.39 3.18
CA TYR A 14 1.91 4.71 3.73
C TYR A 14 1.54 3.35 4.32
N PHE A 15 2.49 2.42 4.20
CA PHE A 15 2.37 1.02 4.54
C PHE A 15 3.56 0.66 5.42
N ILE A 16 3.30 0.09 6.59
CA ILE A 16 4.28 -0.12 7.66
C ILE A 16 4.40 -1.63 7.93
N ASN A 17 5.63 -2.08 8.20
CA ASN A 17 5.96 -3.49 8.45
C ASN A 17 5.50 -4.39 7.30
N CYS A 18 6.00 -4.10 6.10
CA CYS A 18 5.62 -4.76 4.87
C CYS A 18 6.48 -5.99 4.61
N ARG A 19 5.84 -7.12 4.29
CA ARG A 19 6.49 -8.35 3.86
C ARG A 19 5.86 -8.82 2.56
N GLN A 20 6.66 -8.84 1.49
CA GLN A 20 6.25 -9.41 0.23
C GLN A 20 6.40 -10.94 0.28
N ASP A 21 5.28 -11.63 0.03
CA ASP A 21 5.16 -13.08 -0.10
C ASP A 21 4.43 -13.43 -1.41
N HIS A 22 5.17 -13.97 -2.38
CA HIS A 22 4.70 -14.24 -3.74
C HIS A 22 3.97 -13.02 -4.35
N ASP A 23 2.67 -13.18 -4.63
CA ASP A 23 1.82 -12.17 -5.27
C ASP A 23 1.19 -11.22 -4.26
N TYR A 24 1.54 -11.32 -2.97
CA TYR A 24 0.96 -10.51 -1.91
C TYR A 24 2.00 -9.67 -1.17
N LEU A 25 1.54 -8.49 -0.75
CA LEU A 25 2.21 -7.64 0.21
C LEU A 25 1.43 -7.69 1.51
N GLU A 26 1.94 -8.42 2.50
CA GLU A 26 1.43 -8.39 3.87
C GLU A 26 1.92 -7.12 4.56
N VAL A 27 1.05 -6.47 5.32
CA VAL A 27 1.28 -5.14 5.89
C VAL A 27 0.79 -5.13 7.32
N GLY A 28 1.66 -4.76 8.26
CA GLY A 28 1.30 -4.66 9.68
C GLY A 28 0.32 -3.51 9.95
N ALA A 29 0.52 -2.36 9.31
CA ALA A 29 -0.41 -1.23 9.38
C ALA A 29 -0.40 -0.40 8.10
N VAL A 30 -1.56 0.12 7.72
CA VAL A 30 -1.72 0.90 6.48
C VAL A 30 -2.59 2.13 6.72
N TYR A 31 -2.22 3.22 6.07
CA TYR A 31 -3.04 4.40 5.86
C TYR A 31 -3.16 4.64 4.36
N ILE A 32 -4.38 4.61 3.83
CA ILE A 32 -4.69 4.96 2.44
C ILE A 32 -5.46 6.27 2.45
N ALA A 33 -4.95 7.24 1.70
CA ALA A 33 -5.56 8.56 1.63
C ALA A 33 -6.94 8.54 0.93
N PRO A 34 -7.80 9.52 1.22
CA PRO A 34 -9.03 9.71 0.46
C PRO A 34 -8.75 9.87 -1.04
N LEU A 35 -9.66 9.32 -1.84
CA LEU A 35 -9.66 9.38 -3.30
C LEU A 35 -8.42 8.73 -3.94
N SER A 36 -7.81 7.76 -3.26
CA SER A 36 -6.73 6.95 -3.83
C SER A 36 -7.25 6.03 -4.93
N SER A 37 -6.47 5.91 -6.01
CA SER A 37 -6.77 5.07 -7.17
C SER A 37 -6.06 3.72 -7.09
N SER A 38 -6.62 2.72 -7.78
CA SER A 38 -5.96 1.44 -8.04
C SER A 38 -5.57 1.35 -9.53
N PRO A 39 -4.39 0.80 -9.88
CA PRO A 39 -3.35 0.37 -8.95
C PRO A 39 -2.65 1.55 -8.27
N MET A 40 -2.04 1.28 -7.12
CA MET A 40 -1.24 2.23 -6.36
C MET A 40 0.24 1.86 -6.47
N THR A 41 1.06 2.83 -6.88
CA THR A 41 2.51 2.68 -6.90
C THR A 41 3.10 3.08 -5.55
N LEU A 42 3.85 2.18 -4.93
CA LEU A 42 4.65 2.41 -3.74
C LEU A 42 6.13 2.58 -4.08
N LEU A 43 6.81 3.39 -3.28
CA LEU A 43 8.24 3.63 -3.31
C LEU A 43 8.90 2.93 -2.12
N THR A 44 9.96 2.19 -2.40
CA THR A 44 10.87 1.62 -1.40
C THR A 44 11.90 2.66 -0.95
N GLU A 45 12.56 2.43 0.19
CA GLU A 45 13.64 3.29 0.70
C GLU A 45 14.81 3.42 -0.28
N GLU A 46 15.04 2.40 -1.11
CA GLU A 46 16.10 2.35 -2.12
C GLU A 46 15.69 3.01 -3.46
N GLY A 47 14.46 3.54 -3.54
CA GLY A 47 13.91 4.17 -4.75
C GLY A 47 13.31 3.18 -5.76
N GLY A 48 13.26 1.88 -5.44
CA GLY A 48 12.50 0.89 -6.19
C GLY A 48 10.98 1.15 -6.13
N LYS A 49 10.25 0.65 -7.12
CA LYS A 49 8.79 0.81 -7.24
C LYS A 49 8.08 -0.53 -7.14
N LEU A 50 6.92 -0.54 -6.50
CA LEU A 50 6.02 -1.69 -6.38
C LEU A 50 4.61 -1.24 -6.74
N SER A 51 3.91 -1.96 -7.61
CA SER A 51 2.49 -1.70 -7.92
C SER A 51 1.62 -2.65 -7.11
N LEU A 52 0.56 -2.14 -6.49
CA LEU A 52 -0.40 -2.96 -5.77
C LEU A 52 -1.84 -2.59 -6.13
N THR A 53 -2.69 -3.60 -6.11
CA THR A 53 -4.14 -3.44 -6.28
C THR A 53 -4.77 -3.14 -4.92
N LEU A 54 -5.45 -2.00 -4.83
CA LEU A 54 -6.21 -1.61 -3.64
C LEU A 54 -7.56 -2.35 -3.58
N PRO A 55 -8.07 -2.67 -2.38
CA PRO A 55 -9.40 -3.24 -2.23
C PRO A 55 -10.49 -2.21 -2.58
N LEU A 56 -11.67 -2.69 -3.01
CA LEU A 56 -12.76 -1.83 -3.52
C LEU A 56 -13.27 -0.79 -2.52
N ASP A 57 -13.16 -1.09 -1.24
CA ASP A 57 -13.54 -0.22 -0.12
C ASP A 57 -12.47 0.83 0.22
N ALA A 58 -11.30 0.82 -0.45
CA ALA A 58 -10.31 1.89 -0.40
C ALA A 58 -10.33 2.79 -1.65
N VAL A 59 -10.73 2.23 -2.79
CA VAL A 59 -10.61 2.90 -4.10
C VAL A 59 -11.65 4.01 -4.24
N ASN A 60 -11.18 5.22 -4.56
CA ASN A 60 -12.00 6.41 -4.83
C ASN A 60 -12.98 6.76 -3.70
N GLN A 61 -12.71 6.34 -2.47
CA GLN A 61 -13.55 6.68 -1.33
C GLN A 61 -13.28 8.10 -0.84
N PRO A 62 -14.30 8.84 -0.36
CA PRO A 62 -14.13 10.20 0.12
C PRO A 62 -13.46 10.28 1.50
N THR A 63 -13.30 9.15 2.19
CA THR A 63 -12.66 9.03 3.51
C THR A 63 -11.38 8.22 3.40
N GLU A 64 -10.48 8.42 4.36
CA GLU A 64 -9.30 7.59 4.52
C GLU A 64 -9.67 6.15 4.91
N MET A 65 -8.77 5.22 4.60
CA MET A 65 -8.81 3.88 5.14
C MET A 65 -7.59 3.67 6.05
N VAL A 66 -7.85 3.18 7.25
CA VAL A 66 -6.82 2.75 8.20
C VAL A 66 -7.10 1.32 8.60
N ALA A 67 -6.10 0.46 8.45
CA ALA A 67 -6.23 -0.95 8.80
C ALA A 67 -4.91 -1.49 9.37
N VAL A 68 -5.01 -2.60 10.07
CA VAL A 68 -3.88 -3.39 10.58
C VAL A 68 -3.98 -4.81 10.05
N GLU A 69 -2.84 -5.48 9.95
CA GLU A 69 -2.73 -6.89 9.54
C GLU A 69 -3.50 -7.21 8.24
N MET A 70 -3.14 -6.48 7.17
CA MET A 70 -3.80 -6.56 5.87
C MET A 70 -2.86 -7.05 4.79
N SER A 71 -3.40 -7.70 3.76
CA SER A 71 -2.65 -8.14 2.59
C SER A 71 -3.19 -7.50 1.32
N PHE A 72 -2.29 -7.05 0.45
CA PHE A 72 -2.60 -6.44 -0.85
C PHE A 72 -2.05 -7.32 -1.96
N LEU A 73 -2.75 -7.38 -3.10
CA LEU A 73 -2.22 -8.04 -4.29
C LEU A 73 -1.17 -7.14 -4.95
N VAL A 74 -0.03 -7.70 -5.29
CA VAL A 74 1.04 -7.05 -6.06
C VAL A 74 0.82 -7.34 -7.54
N ASP A 75 0.95 -6.31 -8.38
CA ASP A 75 0.86 -6.45 -9.85
C ASP A 75 2.21 -6.77 -10.51
#